data_AF-Q4TE43-F1
#
_entry.id   AF-Q4TE43-F1
#
_cell.length_a   1.000
_cell.length_b   1.000
_cell.length_c   1.000
_cell.angle_alpha   90.00
_cell.angle_beta   90.00
_cell.angle_gamma   90.00
#
_symmetry.space_group_name_H-M   'P 1'
#
loop_
_entity.id
_entity.type
_entity.pdbx_description
1 polymer ?
#
loop_
_entity_poly.entity_id
_entity_poly.type
_entity_poly.pdbx_seq_one_letter_code
_entity_poly.pdbx_strand_id
1 'polypeptide(L)'
;AVPRRAPTPSGAVMWQEARKHERKLRGMMVDYKRRGERRREYYEKIKKDPAQFLQVHGRAYKIHLDPAVALAAESPINMMPWQGDVSNMIDRFDVRAHLDYIPTYTPPLLNTPNLEQDMEERKCNYERYRGLVQNDFANSEYRRCP
;
A
#
# COMPACT_ATOMS: atom_id res chain seq x y z
N ALA A 1 72.80 -29.84 -5.04
CA ALA A 1 72.17 -29.98 -3.70
C ALA A 1 70.84 -30.72 -3.87
N VAL A 2 70.66 -31.87 -3.20
CA VAL A 2 69.38 -32.62 -3.26
C VAL A 2 68.34 -31.89 -2.42
N PRO A 3 67.14 -31.57 -2.94
CA PRO A 3 66.12 -30.90 -2.15
C PRO A 3 65.62 -31.84 -1.04
N ARG A 4 65.72 -31.40 0.22
CA ARG A 4 65.17 -32.15 1.36
C ARG A 4 63.66 -32.22 1.20
N ARG A 5 63.08 -33.43 1.13
CA ARG A 5 61.63 -33.62 1.19
C ARG A 5 61.13 -33.16 2.55
N ALA A 6 60.10 -32.31 2.55
CA ALA A 6 59.43 -31.90 3.78
C ALA A 6 58.84 -33.14 4.50
N PRO A 7 58.92 -33.22 5.83
CA PRO A 7 58.33 -34.33 6.56
C PRO A 7 56.81 -34.33 6.38
N THR A 8 56.26 -35.43 5.86
CA THR A 8 54.82 -35.62 5.75
C THR A 8 54.23 -35.78 7.16
N PRO A 9 53.14 -35.08 7.50
CA PRO A 9 52.51 -35.22 8.81
C PRO A 9 52.15 -36.69 9.08
N SER A 10 52.33 -37.17 10.31
CA SER A 10 51.93 -38.54 10.67
C SER A 10 50.41 -38.71 10.54
N GLY A 11 49.95 -39.94 10.29
CA GLY A 11 48.52 -40.23 10.17
C GLY A 11 47.70 -39.80 11.39
N ALA A 12 48.30 -39.75 12.58
CA ALA A 12 47.65 -39.23 13.80
C ALA A 12 47.43 -37.72 13.75
N VAL A 13 48.39 -36.95 13.20
CA VAL A 13 48.26 -35.50 13.02
C VAL A 13 47.19 -35.20 11.95
N MET A 14 47.22 -35.90 10.82
CA MET A 14 46.20 -35.77 9.78
C MET A 14 44.80 -36.13 10.29
N TRP A 15 44.67 -37.16 11.13
CA TRP A 15 43.37 -37.57 11.71
C TRP A 15 42.83 -36.53 12.69
N GLN A 16 43.68 -35.91 13.50
CA GLN A 16 43.29 -34.81 14.39
C GLN A 16 42.87 -33.57 13.61
N GLU A 17 43.58 -33.24 12.53
CA GLU A 17 43.21 -32.14 11.61
C GLU A 17 41.87 -32.41 10.94
N ALA A 18 41.65 -33.61 10.41
CA ALA A 18 40.38 -34.00 9.80
C ALA A 18 39.20 -33.85 10.78
N ARG A 19 39.38 -34.26 12.04
CA ARG A 19 38.34 -34.08 13.09
C ARG A 19 38.11 -32.63 13.48
N LYS A 20 39.14 -31.78 13.41
CA LYS A 20 39.01 -30.33 13.61
C LYS A 20 38.17 -29.70 12.49
N HIS A 21 38.41 -30.10 11.24
CA HIS A 21 37.60 -29.68 10.09
C HIS A 21 36.15 -30.15 10.21
N GLU A 22 35.92 -31.40 10.63
CA GLU A 22 34.58 -31.94 10.85
C GLU A 22 33.80 -31.15 11.91
N ARG A 23 34.43 -30.84 13.06
CA ARG A 23 33.81 -30.00 14.10
C ARG A 23 33.46 -28.61 13.59
N LYS A 24 34.34 -28.00 12.78
CA LYS A 24 34.09 -26.68 12.17
C LYS A 24 32.89 -26.73 11.20
N LEU A 25 32.80 -27.75 10.36
CA LEU A 25 31.69 -27.95 9.43
C LEU A 25 30.36 -28.14 10.16
N ARG A 26 30.36 -28.96 11.23
CA ARG A 26 29.17 -29.16 12.07
C ARG A 26 28.70 -27.87 12.73
N GLY A 27 29.63 -27.06 13.26
CA GLY A 27 29.30 -25.75 13.84
C GLY A 27 28.69 -24.79 12.80
N MET A 28 29.32 -24.68 11.63
CA MET A 28 28.80 -23.84 10.54
C MET A 28 27.39 -24.27 10.11
N MET A 29 27.12 -25.58 10.04
CA MET A 29 25.82 -26.11 9.65
C MET A 29 24.70 -25.69 10.64
N VAL A 30 24.98 -25.80 11.95
CA VAL A 30 24.04 -25.37 13.00
C VAL A 30 23.79 -23.86 12.91
N ASP A 31 24.84 -23.08 12.73
CA ASP A 31 24.72 -21.62 12.58
C ASP A 31 23.92 -21.22 11.33
N TYR A 32 24.14 -21.90 10.21
CA TYR A 32 23.37 -21.67 8.99
C TYR A 32 21.88 -21.99 9.18
N LYS A 33 21.56 -23.11 9.85
CA LYS A 33 20.19 -23.47 10.18
C LYS A 33 19.54 -22.42 11.08
N ARG A 34 20.19 -22.04 12.18
CA ARG A 34 19.69 -21.04 13.13
C ARG A 34 19.57 -19.64 12.52
N ARG A 35 20.47 -19.27 11.60
CA ARG A 35 20.39 -18.02 10.81
C ARG A 35 19.27 -18.07 9.77
N GLY A 36 18.98 -19.24 9.22
CA GLY A 36 17.85 -19.47 8.32
C GLY A 36 16.51 -19.32 9.05
N GLU A 37 16.37 -19.94 10.21
CA GLU A 37 15.18 -19.87 11.05
C GLU A 37 14.88 -18.43 11.51
N ARG A 38 15.89 -17.69 12.02
CA ARG A 38 15.70 -16.26 12.37
C ARG A 38 15.26 -15.40 11.18
N ARG A 39 15.80 -15.64 9.98
CA ARG A 39 15.36 -14.92 8.78
C ARG A 39 13.91 -15.25 8.43
N ARG A 40 13.54 -16.54 8.50
CA ARG A 40 12.17 -16.99 8.26
C ARG A 40 11.20 -16.36 9.26
N GLU A 41 11.52 -16.40 10.55
CA GLU A 41 10.70 -15.77 11.61
C GLU A 41 10.60 -14.25 11.43
N TYR A 42 11.69 -13.58 11.05
CA TYR A 42 11.66 -12.16 10.74
C TYR A 42 10.69 -11.88 9.60
N TYR A 43 10.85 -12.56 8.45
CA TYR A 43 10.01 -12.37 7.28
C TYR A 43 8.55 -12.74 7.55
N GLU A 44 8.25 -13.82 8.26
CA GLU A 44 6.86 -14.18 8.60
C GLU A 44 6.20 -13.16 9.53
N LYS A 45 6.95 -12.51 10.44
CA LYS A 45 6.41 -11.41 11.28
C LYS A 45 6.14 -10.12 10.50
N ILE A 46 6.91 -9.84 9.45
CA ILE A 46 6.75 -8.62 8.63
C ILE A 46 6.00 -8.86 7.31
N LYS A 47 5.70 -10.12 6.98
CA LYS A 47 4.91 -10.52 5.83
C LYS A 47 3.47 -10.12 6.13
N LYS A 48 3.17 -8.88 5.76
CA LYS A 48 1.82 -8.33 5.78
C LYS A 48 0.94 -9.20 4.90
N ASP A 49 -0.29 -9.40 5.34
CA ASP A 49 -1.31 -10.06 4.54
C ASP A 49 -1.43 -9.33 3.17
N PRO A 50 -1.26 -10.03 2.04
CA PRO A 50 -1.48 -9.43 0.71
C PRO A 50 -2.88 -8.85 0.52
N ALA A 51 -3.87 -9.24 1.35
CA ALA A 51 -5.20 -8.63 1.34
C ALA A 51 -5.29 -7.33 2.18
N GLN A 52 -4.29 -7.04 3.02
CA GLN A 52 -4.21 -5.83 3.84
C GLN A 52 -3.33 -4.75 3.18
N PHE A 53 -3.73 -4.30 1.99
CA PHE A 53 -3.23 -3.02 1.50
C PHE A 53 -4.01 -1.91 2.22
N LEU A 54 -3.35 -1.23 3.17
CA LEU A 54 -3.84 0.07 3.62
C LEU A 54 -3.71 1.04 2.44
N GLN A 55 -4.79 1.21 1.70
CA GLN A 55 -4.86 2.21 0.64
C GLN A 55 -5.22 3.56 1.24
N VAL A 56 -4.31 4.52 1.12
CA VAL A 56 -4.59 5.91 1.48
C VAL A 56 -5.20 6.57 0.26
N HIS A 57 -6.51 6.80 0.30
CA HIS A 57 -7.24 7.56 -0.72
C HIS A 57 -7.30 9.03 -0.30
N GLY A 58 -6.79 9.94 -1.12
CA GLY A 58 -6.87 11.38 -0.92
C GLY A 58 -7.93 12.00 -1.83
N ARG A 59 -8.67 12.99 -1.33
CA ARG A 59 -9.51 13.86 -2.16
C ARG A 59 -8.74 15.14 -2.45
N ALA A 60 -8.68 15.55 -3.72
CA ALA A 60 -8.08 16.83 -4.08
C ALA A 60 -8.83 17.97 -3.37
N TYR A 61 -8.10 18.76 -2.59
CA TYR A 61 -8.65 19.91 -1.89
C TYR A 61 -8.04 21.18 -2.49
N LYS A 62 -8.88 22.19 -2.74
CA LYS A 62 -8.42 23.46 -3.30
C LYS A 62 -7.84 24.29 -2.16
N ILE A 63 -6.53 24.44 -2.15
CA ILE A 63 -5.84 25.26 -1.15
C ILE A 63 -5.64 26.66 -1.72
N HIS A 64 -6.19 27.65 -1.02
CA HIS A 64 -6.00 29.05 -1.35
C HIS A 64 -4.79 29.59 -0.57
N LEU A 65 -3.69 29.87 -1.28
CA LEU A 65 -2.46 30.42 -0.69
C LEU A 65 -2.62 31.91 -0.28
N ASP A 66 -3.51 32.62 -0.96
CA ASP A 66 -3.84 34.02 -0.66
C ASP A 66 -4.98 34.10 0.37
N PRO A 67 -4.75 34.72 1.54
CA PRO A 67 -5.78 34.91 2.56
C PRO A 67 -7.02 35.66 2.06
N ALA A 68 -6.88 36.62 1.14
CA ALA A 68 -8.02 37.35 0.60
C ALA A 68 -8.92 36.45 -0.25
N VAL A 69 -8.31 35.54 -1.02
CA VAL A 69 -9.03 34.55 -1.82
C VAL A 69 -9.70 33.50 -0.92
N ALA A 70 -9.03 33.07 0.16
CA ALA A 70 -9.60 32.15 1.13
C ALA A 70 -10.84 32.75 1.82
N LEU A 71 -10.72 33.98 2.32
CA LEU A 71 -11.84 34.72 2.95
C LEU A 71 -12.99 34.96 1.97
N ALA A 72 -12.69 35.24 0.71
CA ALA A 72 -13.71 35.36 -0.31
C ALA A 72 -14.40 34.00 -0.55
N ALA A 73 -13.64 32.91 -0.69
CA ALA A 73 -14.20 31.58 -0.92
C ALA A 73 -15.11 31.11 0.24
N GLU A 74 -14.74 31.41 1.48
CA GLU A 74 -15.50 31.06 2.69
C GLU A 74 -16.57 32.11 3.06
N SER A 75 -16.75 33.15 2.24
CA SER A 75 -17.72 34.21 2.50
C SER A 75 -19.14 33.64 2.63
N PRO A 76 -19.96 34.11 3.60
CA PRO A 76 -21.37 33.74 3.69
C PRO A 76 -22.20 34.09 2.45
N ILE A 77 -21.71 35.01 1.61
CA ILE A 77 -22.32 35.32 0.30
C ILE A 77 -22.10 34.17 -0.68
N ASN A 78 -21.00 33.44 -0.53
CA ASN A 78 -20.57 32.38 -1.44
C ASN A 78 -20.97 30.99 -0.97
N MET A 79 -21.21 30.82 0.32
CA MET A 79 -21.59 29.57 0.94
C MET A 79 -23.09 29.54 1.25
N MET A 80 -23.73 28.39 1.06
CA MET A 80 -25.15 28.17 1.39
C MET A 80 -25.35 26.84 2.11
N PRO A 81 -26.38 26.73 2.98
CA PRO A 81 -26.65 25.51 3.73
C PRO A 81 -27.09 24.38 2.80
N TRP A 82 -26.47 23.22 2.93
CA TRP A 82 -26.82 22.02 2.18
C TRP A 82 -28.15 21.45 2.68
N GLN A 83 -29.17 21.40 1.81
CA GLN A 83 -30.50 20.87 2.19
C GLN A 83 -31.09 21.56 3.45
N GLY A 84 -30.72 22.82 3.70
CA GLY A 84 -31.13 23.57 4.89
C GLY A 84 -30.30 23.32 6.16
N ASP A 85 -29.32 22.41 6.12
CA ASP A 85 -28.41 22.15 7.23
C ASP A 85 -27.25 23.17 7.25
N VAL A 86 -27.22 24.03 8.27
CA VAL A 86 -26.20 25.07 8.47
C VAL A 86 -24.85 24.51 8.94
N SER A 87 -24.80 23.26 9.41
CA SER A 87 -23.54 22.59 9.78
C SER A 87 -22.79 22.07 8.56
N ASN A 88 -23.47 21.96 7.42
CA ASN A 88 -22.94 21.45 6.17
C ASN A 88 -23.11 22.49 5.07
N MET A 89 -22.07 23.29 4.83
CA MET A 89 -22.12 24.39 3.87
C MET A 89 -21.54 23.95 2.52
N ILE A 90 -22.18 24.35 1.42
CA ILE A 90 -21.70 24.15 0.05
C ILE A 90 -21.54 25.49 -0.67
N ASP A 91 -20.69 25.54 -1.69
CA ASP A 91 -20.58 26.71 -2.57
C ASP A 91 -21.89 26.88 -3.35
N ARG A 92 -22.39 28.11 -3.44
CA ARG A 92 -23.59 28.43 -4.23
C ARG A 92 -23.45 28.12 -5.72
N PHE A 93 -22.22 28.06 -6.23
CA PHE A 93 -21.91 27.65 -7.60
C PHE A 93 -21.68 26.15 -7.73
N ASP A 94 -21.72 25.38 -6.63
CA ASP A 94 -21.76 23.93 -6.70
C ASP A 94 -23.02 23.51 -7.47
N VAL A 95 -22.88 22.65 -8.47
CA VAL A 95 -24.01 22.20 -9.32
C VAL A 95 -25.14 21.64 -8.47
N ARG A 96 -24.82 21.03 -7.33
CA ARG A 96 -25.81 20.47 -6.41
C ARG A 96 -26.73 21.51 -5.79
N ALA A 97 -26.29 22.77 -5.65
CA ALA A 97 -27.12 23.87 -5.16
C ALA A 97 -28.29 24.21 -6.10
N HIS A 98 -28.19 23.83 -7.37
CA HIS A 98 -29.18 24.13 -8.41
C HIS A 98 -30.10 22.93 -8.69
N LEU A 99 -29.98 21.84 -7.93
CA LEU A 99 -30.86 20.68 -8.05
C LEU A 99 -32.12 20.90 -7.21
N ASP A 100 -33.28 20.94 -7.86
CA ASP A 100 -34.58 21.05 -7.17
C ASP A 100 -34.89 19.83 -6.30
N TYR A 101 -34.42 18.64 -6.74
CA TYR A 101 -34.62 17.38 -6.06
C TYR A 101 -33.35 16.55 -6.08
N ILE A 102 -32.95 16.09 -4.90
CA ILE A 102 -31.82 15.18 -4.73
C ILE A 102 -32.40 13.90 -4.13
N PRO A 103 -32.38 12.77 -4.87
CA PRO A 103 -32.86 11.51 -4.35
C PRO A 103 -32.11 11.16 -3.06
N THR A 104 -32.86 10.82 -2.02
CA THR A 104 -32.27 10.26 -0.81
C THR A 104 -31.60 8.93 -1.15
N TYR A 105 -30.33 8.79 -0.77
CA TYR A 105 -29.64 7.52 -0.95
C TYR A 105 -30.31 6.45 -0.08
N THR A 106 -30.99 5.51 -0.73
CA THR A 106 -31.51 4.30 -0.09
C THR A 106 -30.44 3.23 -0.16
N PRO A 107 -29.89 2.76 0.98
CA PRO A 107 -28.89 1.70 0.96
C PRO A 107 -29.49 0.43 0.30
N PRO A 108 -28.68 -0.37 -0.42
CA PRO A 108 -29.17 -1.49 -1.25
C PRO A 108 -30.02 -2.51 -0.49
N LEU A 109 -29.83 -2.63 0.83
CA LEU A 109 -30.59 -3.54 1.68
C LEU A 109 -32.09 -3.20 1.76
N LEU A 110 -32.49 -1.97 1.44
CA LEU A 110 -33.87 -1.48 1.52
C LEU A 110 -34.49 -1.21 0.14
N ASN A 111 -33.73 -1.39 -0.95
CA ASN A 111 -34.19 -1.08 -2.29
C ASN A 111 -34.45 -2.38 -3.06
N THR A 112 -35.63 -2.51 -3.67
CA THR A 112 -35.87 -3.57 -4.65
C THR A 112 -35.00 -3.31 -5.87
N PRO A 113 -34.10 -4.21 -6.26
CA PRO A 113 -33.16 -3.95 -7.35
C PRO A 113 -33.94 -3.76 -8.65
N ASN A 114 -33.84 -2.56 -9.22
CA ASN A 114 -34.25 -2.34 -10.60
C ASN A 114 -33.10 -2.83 -11.49
N LEU A 115 -33.36 -3.84 -12.32
CA LEU A 115 -32.38 -4.47 -13.21
C LEU A 115 -31.58 -3.45 -14.04
N GLU A 116 -32.20 -2.37 -14.48
CA GLU A 116 -31.52 -1.29 -15.23
C GLU A 116 -30.51 -0.53 -14.34
N GLN A 117 -30.91 -0.19 -13.12
CA GLN A 117 -30.05 0.52 -12.16
C GLN A 117 -28.85 -0.34 -11.74
N ASP A 118 -29.07 -1.64 -11.53
CA ASP A 118 -27.99 -2.59 -11.21
C ASP A 118 -26.97 -2.70 -12.36
N MET A 119 -27.44 -2.68 -13.62
CA MET A 119 -26.56 -2.69 -14.79
C MET A 119 -25.74 -1.41 -14.91
N GLU A 120 -26.36 -0.25 -14.70
CA GLU A 120 -25.69 1.05 -14.70
C GLU A 120 -24.67 1.16 -13.56
N GLU A 121 -25.03 0.75 -12.34
CA GLU A 121 -24.12 0.75 -11.20
C GLU A 121 -22.93 -0.18 -11.44
N ARG A 122 -23.17 -1.36 -12.04
CA ARG A 122 -22.09 -2.29 -12.42
C ARG A 122 -21.14 -1.68 -13.45
N LYS A 123 -21.66 -0.92 -14.41
CA LYS A 123 -20.85 -0.17 -15.39
C LYS A 123 -20.05 0.95 -14.71
N CYS A 124 -20.67 1.71 -13.82
CA CYS A 124 -20.00 2.76 -13.04
C CYS A 124 -18.89 2.19 -12.15
N ASN A 125 -19.14 1.06 -11.48
CA ASN A 125 -18.15 0.36 -10.67
C ASN A 125 -16.99 -0.18 -11.51
N TYR A 126 -17.27 -0.68 -12.71
CA TYR A 126 -16.23 -1.10 -13.66
C TYR A 126 -15.33 0.09 -14.06
N GLU A 127 -15.90 1.23 -14.45
CA GLU A 127 -15.10 2.41 -14.82
C GLU A 127 -14.33 2.99 -13.62
N ARG A 128 -14.92 2.98 -12.42
CA ARG A 128 -14.23 3.36 -11.19
C ARG A 128 -13.02 2.46 -10.91
N TYR A 129 -13.21 1.14 -11.01
CA TYR A 129 -12.13 0.17 -10.82
C TYR A 129 -11.05 0.31 -11.89
N ARG A 130 -11.44 0.48 -13.16
CA ARG A 130 -10.52 0.74 -14.27
C ARG A 130 -9.68 2.00 -14.02
N GLY A 131 -10.30 3.08 -13.56
CA GLY A 131 -9.61 4.31 -13.19
C GLY A 131 -8.59 4.11 -12.06
N LEU A 132 -8.92 3.32 -11.03
CA LEU A 132 -7.99 2.96 -9.97
C LEU A 132 -6.77 2.18 -10.51
N VAL A 133 -7.01 1.18 -11.35
CA VAL A 133 -5.93 0.38 -11.97
C VAL A 133 -5.04 1.25 -12.86
N GLN A 134 -5.62 2.16 -13.64
CA GLN A 134 -4.86 3.10 -14.47
C GLN A 134 -4.05 4.09 -13.64
N ASN A 135 -4.62 4.61 -12.55
CA ASN A 135 -3.92 5.52 -11.63
C ASN A 135 -2.76 4.83 -10.91
N ASP A 136 -2.91 3.56 -10.51
CA ASP A 136 -1.82 2.76 -9.94
C ASP A 136 -0.68 2.56 -10.94
N PHE A 137 -1.03 2.28 -12.20
CA PHE A 137 -0.04 2.15 -13.27
C PHE A 137 0.70 3.48 -13.52
N ALA A 138 -0.04 4.60 -13.61
CA ALA A 138 0.55 5.93 -13.83
C ALA A 138 1.39 6.43 -12.63
N ASN A 139 1.00 6.12 -11.39
CA ASN A 139 1.80 6.42 -10.19
C ASN A 139 3.09 5.58 -10.11
N SER A 140 3.09 4.37 -10.68
CA SER A 140 4.29 3.55 -10.78
C SER A 140 5.32 4.13 -11.77
N GLU A 141 4.85 4.85 -12.80
CA GLU A 141 5.69 5.57 -13.76
C GLU A 141 6.25 6.88 -13.18
N TYR A 142 5.46 7.65 -12.42
CA TYR A 142 5.91 8.92 -11.82
C TYR A 142 6.98 8.74 -10.72
N ARG A 143 7.01 7.59 -10.03
CA ARG A 143 8.09 7.22 -9.09
C ARG A 143 9.38 6.74 -9.77
N ARG A 144 9.38 6.61 -11.10
CA ARG A 144 10.51 6.12 -11.90
C ARG A 144 11.23 7.21 -12.69
N CYS A 145 10.86 8.47 -12.53
CA CYS A 145 11.65 9.60 -13.03
C CYS A 145 12.67 9.99 -11.95
N PRO A 146 13.97 10.12 -12.29
CA PRO A 146 15.05 10.38 -11.34
C PRO A 146 14.96 11.73 -10.63
#